data_AF-A0A1A8ZC73-F1
#
_entry.id   AF-A0A1A8ZC73-F1
#
_cell.length_a   1.000
_cell.length_b   1.000
_cell.length_c   1.000
_cell.angle_alpha   90.00
_cell.angle_beta   90.00
_cell.angle_gamma   90.00
#
_symmetry.space_group_name_H-M   'P 1'
#
loop_
_entity.id
_entity.type
_entity.pdbx_description
1 polymer ?
#
loop_
_entity_poly.entity_id
_entity_poly.type
_entity_poly.pdbx_seq_one_letter_code
_entity_poly.pdbx_strand_id
1 'polypeptide(L)'
;MTEFTVWAPEAAPVRRRLPGSIRYELHVGAFTPEGTFDAAIGHLDHLVDLGVDLVELLPVNAYDGVARYAPPQPDGGPDGLKRLVDAAHAKGLGMILDVAYHHFGPRVRRRFVDGVLGWLRDYHVDGLRLDGVPAAPGSRLVDELTAAVESLAVHLGRPLSLIAEPDLNGPAQPALPTLLTGDRAAQPLSAGLLRVGATLLMTAPLTPTLFMGEEWAASTPRQLVGRGWPAGATPDRGTLVRSRLDWAELDKPEHREMYDLHRRLIALRRSRPDLSDPRLNRIDVRHGDQFLLMRRGECLVVANLAGKPQRINLPGRVRNVLLATATGVTVMRDGIELPPESAAIVAL
;
A
#
# COMPACT_ATOMS: atom_id res chain seq x y z
N MET A 1 -20.75 38.66 -0.91
CA MET A 1 -21.12 37.28 -1.24
C MET A 1 -19.93 36.66 -1.93
N THR A 2 -19.17 35.82 -1.23
CA THR A 2 -18.09 35.06 -1.85
C THR A 2 -18.76 33.92 -2.60
N GLU A 3 -18.66 33.89 -3.93
CA GLU A 3 -19.11 32.74 -4.72
C GLU A 3 -18.29 31.51 -4.27
N PHE A 4 -18.97 30.55 -3.65
CA PHE A 4 -18.41 29.22 -3.43
C PHE A 4 -18.50 28.49 -4.76
N THR A 5 -17.49 28.62 -5.61
CA THR A 5 -17.37 27.79 -6.80
C THR A 5 -17.10 26.36 -6.35
N VAL A 6 -18.08 25.48 -6.54
CA VAL A 6 -17.87 24.03 -6.41
C VAL A 6 -16.85 23.65 -7.47
N TRP A 7 -15.71 23.10 -7.05
CA TRP A 7 -14.70 22.59 -7.97
C TRP A 7 -15.32 21.46 -8.80
N ALA A 8 -15.28 21.63 -10.13
CA ALA A 8 -15.60 20.57 -11.07
C ALA A 8 -14.27 19.93 -11.51
N PRO A 9 -14.08 18.62 -11.31
CA PRO A 9 -12.83 17.94 -11.62
C PRO A 9 -12.60 17.94 -13.13
N GLU A 10 -11.35 18.08 -13.54
CA GLU A 10 -10.98 18.05 -14.96
C GLU A 10 -10.92 16.61 -15.50
N ALA A 11 -10.77 15.62 -14.61
CA ALA A 11 -10.73 14.20 -14.96
C ALA A 11 -11.88 13.42 -14.29
N ALA A 12 -12.35 12.39 -14.99
CA ALA A 12 -13.35 11.48 -14.43
C ALA A 12 -12.72 10.60 -13.34
N PRO A 13 -13.42 10.35 -12.22
CA PRO A 13 -12.95 9.43 -11.19
C PRO A 13 -12.65 8.02 -11.68
N VAL A 14 -11.64 7.41 -11.07
CA VAL A 14 -11.22 6.06 -11.42
C VAL A 14 -12.12 5.02 -10.76
N ARG A 15 -12.69 4.12 -11.57
CA ARG A 15 -13.59 3.06 -11.09
C ARG A 15 -12.83 1.79 -10.63
N ARG A 16 -11.83 1.93 -9.75
CA ARG A 16 -11.09 0.79 -9.18
C ARG A 16 -11.71 0.35 -7.86
N ARG A 17 -11.62 -0.95 -7.55
CA ARG A 17 -11.99 -1.52 -6.24
C ARG A 17 -10.72 -1.94 -5.51
N LEU A 18 -10.72 -1.87 -4.18
CA LEU A 18 -9.58 -2.30 -3.37
C LEU A 18 -9.13 -3.75 -3.62
N PRO A 19 -10.04 -4.76 -3.68
CA PRO A 19 -9.62 -6.13 -3.96
C PRO A 19 -8.98 -6.26 -5.34
N GLY A 20 -7.78 -6.84 -5.38
CA GLY A 20 -7.02 -7.07 -6.61
C GLY A 20 -6.17 -5.88 -7.09
N SER A 21 -6.35 -4.70 -6.51
CA SER A 21 -5.53 -3.51 -6.79
C SER A 21 -4.15 -3.58 -6.13
N ILE A 22 -3.20 -2.80 -6.65
CA ILE A 22 -1.92 -2.49 -5.99
C ILE A 22 -2.01 -1.10 -5.35
N ARG A 23 -1.74 -1.02 -4.05
CA ARG A 23 -1.76 0.23 -3.28
C ARG A 23 -0.35 0.77 -3.05
N TYR A 24 -0.19 2.09 -3.09
CA TYR A 24 1.07 2.78 -2.85
C TYR A 24 0.88 3.87 -1.80
N GLU A 25 1.44 3.67 -0.61
CA GLU A 25 1.40 4.62 0.50
C GLU A 25 2.56 5.62 0.39
N LEU A 26 2.24 6.92 0.45
CA LEU A 26 3.25 7.97 0.45
C LEU A 26 2.92 9.08 1.44
N HIS A 27 3.97 9.69 1.99
CA HIS A 27 3.86 10.88 2.84
C HIS A 27 4.30 12.11 2.04
N VAL A 28 3.38 13.04 1.80
CA VAL A 28 3.60 14.21 0.90
C VAL A 28 4.87 14.98 1.25
N GLY A 29 5.06 15.33 2.52
CA GLY A 29 6.22 16.12 2.98
C GLY A 29 7.59 15.43 2.85
N ALA A 30 7.63 14.13 2.56
CA ALA A 30 8.84 13.32 2.45
C ALA A 30 8.97 12.57 1.11
N PHE A 31 7.92 12.58 0.29
CA PHE A 31 7.96 11.96 -1.02
C PHE A 31 8.86 12.73 -1.98
N THR A 32 8.89 14.07 -1.89
CA THR A 32 9.77 14.93 -2.70
C THR A 32 10.56 15.90 -1.82
N PRO A 33 11.65 16.51 -2.33
CA PRO A 33 12.39 17.56 -1.62
C PRO A 33 11.54 18.79 -1.24
N GLU A 34 10.60 19.16 -2.10
CA GLU A 34 9.65 20.26 -1.87
C GLU A 34 8.62 19.89 -0.82
N GLY A 35 8.16 18.64 -0.82
CA GLY A 35 7.20 18.13 0.15
C GLY A 35 5.79 18.67 -0.05
N THR A 36 5.34 18.85 -1.29
CA THR A 36 4.03 19.43 -1.63
C THR A 36 3.22 18.51 -2.55
N PHE A 37 1.91 18.71 -2.59
CA PHE A 37 1.03 18.00 -3.52
C PHE A 37 1.43 18.22 -4.97
N ASP A 38 1.77 19.47 -5.36
CA ASP A 38 2.18 19.79 -6.73
C ASP A 38 3.50 19.12 -7.13
N ALA A 39 4.45 19.00 -6.20
CA ALA A 39 5.70 18.28 -6.47
C ALA A 39 5.44 16.77 -6.66
N ALA A 40 4.52 16.19 -5.88
CA ALA A 40 4.15 14.78 -6.04
C ALA A 40 3.53 14.47 -7.42
N ILE A 41 2.85 15.45 -8.07
CA ILE A 41 2.31 15.30 -9.44
C ILE A 41 3.42 14.89 -10.42
N GLY A 42 4.62 15.45 -10.28
CA GLY A 42 5.77 15.19 -11.15
C GLY A 42 6.23 13.72 -11.16
N HIS A 43 5.81 12.92 -10.18
CA HIS A 43 6.19 11.52 -10.04
C HIS A 43 5.04 10.53 -10.29
N LEU A 44 3.85 11.01 -10.71
CA LEU A 44 2.72 10.12 -10.99
C LEU A 44 2.99 9.16 -12.15
N ASP A 45 3.76 9.60 -13.17
CA ASP A 45 4.13 8.72 -14.28
C ASP A 45 4.95 7.52 -13.82
N HIS A 46 5.87 7.70 -12.86
CA HIS A 46 6.62 6.61 -12.22
C HIS A 46 5.69 5.58 -11.56
N LEU A 47 4.62 6.01 -10.90
CA LEU A 47 3.65 5.13 -10.25
C LEU A 47 2.78 4.37 -11.26
N VAL A 48 2.35 5.04 -12.33
CA VAL A 48 1.67 4.38 -13.47
C VAL A 48 2.57 3.32 -14.07
N ASP A 49 3.83 3.67 -14.30
CA ASP A 49 4.86 2.80 -14.84
C ASP A 49 5.13 1.58 -13.96
N LEU A 50 5.23 1.79 -12.64
CA LEU A 50 5.35 0.72 -11.65
C LEU A 50 4.16 -0.26 -11.73
N GLY A 51 2.98 0.24 -12.11
CA GLY A 51 1.74 -0.52 -12.17
C GLY A 51 0.90 -0.38 -10.89
N VAL A 52 0.99 0.76 -10.21
CA VAL A 52 0.10 1.11 -9.09
C VAL A 52 -1.32 1.32 -9.61
N ASP A 53 -2.32 0.99 -8.79
CA ASP A 53 -3.73 1.27 -9.06
C ASP A 53 -4.27 2.39 -8.16
N LEU A 54 -3.83 2.42 -6.90
CA LEU A 54 -4.33 3.29 -5.84
C LEU A 54 -3.17 3.95 -5.08
N VAL A 55 -3.16 5.28 -5.01
CA VAL A 55 -2.21 6.05 -4.20
C VAL A 55 -2.89 6.44 -2.88
N GLU A 56 -2.27 6.08 -1.77
CA GLU A 56 -2.72 6.40 -0.42
C GLU A 56 -1.84 7.49 0.18
N LEU A 57 -2.43 8.65 0.48
CA LEU A 57 -1.74 9.75 1.14
C LEU A 57 -1.80 9.60 2.65
N LEU A 58 -0.63 9.43 3.27
CA LEU A 58 -0.44 9.35 4.72
C LEU A 58 -0.56 10.74 5.35
N PRO A 59 -0.96 10.80 6.64
CA PRO A 59 -2.21 11.43 7.00
C PRO A 59 -2.28 12.88 6.59
N VAL A 60 -3.35 13.21 5.87
CA VAL A 60 -3.53 14.52 5.23
C VAL A 60 -4.25 15.52 6.12
N ASN A 61 -4.64 15.18 7.34
CA ASN A 61 -5.15 16.12 8.32
C ASN A 61 -4.23 16.20 9.54
N ALA A 62 -3.94 17.43 9.97
CA ALA A 62 -3.13 17.66 11.17
C ALA A 62 -3.87 17.12 12.40
N TYR A 63 -3.12 16.42 13.24
CA TYR A 63 -3.60 15.88 14.50
C TYR A 63 -3.36 16.88 15.62
N ASP A 64 -4.31 17.79 15.81
CA ASP A 64 -4.29 18.78 16.90
C ASP A 64 -5.51 18.65 17.84
N GLY A 65 -6.18 17.49 17.80
CA GLY A 65 -7.43 17.25 18.54
C GLY A 65 -8.67 17.89 17.89
N VAL A 66 -8.52 18.56 16.75
CA VAL A 66 -9.62 19.02 15.90
C VAL A 66 -9.55 18.23 14.60
N ALA A 67 -10.57 17.44 14.29
CA ALA A 67 -10.69 16.84 12.97
C ALA A 67 -10.87 17.94 11.92
N ARG A 68 -9.75 18.43 11.37
CA ARG A 68 -9.73 19.47 10.36
C ARG A 68 -10.14 18.85 9.03
N TYR A 69 -11.25 19.31 8.50
CA TYR A 69 -11.67 19.04 7.13
C TYR A 69 -10.94 19.97 6.15
N ALA A 70 -9.60 19.95 6.21
CA ALA A 70 -8.73 20.72 5.34
C ALA A 70 -7.29 20.19 5.44
N PRO A 71 -6.62 19.95 4.29
CA PRO A 71 -5.21 19.59 4.31
C PRO A 71 -4.32 20.77 4.77
N PRO A 72 -3.11 20.49 5.31
CA PRO A 72 -2.18 21.51 5.75
C PRO A 72 -1.80 22.49 4.64
N GLN A 73 -1.69 23.77 5.00
CA GLN A 73 -1.21 24.80 4.08
C GLN A 73 0.23 24.57 3.58
N PRO A 74 1.19 24.08 4.41
CA PRO A 74 2.54 23.79 3.93
C PRO A 74 2.60 22.80 2.76
N ASP A 75 1.63 21.89 2.68
CA ASP A 75 1.59 20.86 1.63
C ASP A 75 0.96 21.38 0.32
N GLY A 76 0.38 22.59 0.35
CA GLY A 76 -0.36 23.21 -0.76
C GLY A 76 -1.85 23.43 -0.48
N GLY A 77 -2.34 23.03 0.71
CA GLY A 77 -3.71 23.27 1.13
C GLY A 77 -4.77 22.58 0.25
N PRO A 78 -6.06 22.97 0.41
CA PRO A 78 -7.18 22.34 -0.29
C PRO A 78 -7.02 22.29 -1.81
N ASP A 79 -6.53 23.36 -2.42
CA ASP A 79 -6.43 23.45 -3.88
C ASP A 79 -5.24 22.65 -4.43
N GLY A 80 -4.15 22.51 -3.68
CA GLY A 80 -3.06 21.60 -4.03
C GLY A 80 -3.53 20.14 -4.04
N LEU A 81 -4.32 19.74 -3.03
CA LEU A 81 -4.88 18.38 -2.99
C LEU A 81 -5.79 18.12 -4.18
N LYS A 82 -6.67 19.06 -4.55
CA LYS A 82 -7.55 18.93 -5.72
C LYS A 82 -6.75 18.74 -7.02
N ARG A 83 -5.70 19.54 -7.23
CA ARG A 83 -4.82 19.40 -8.42
C ARG A 83 -4.15 18.03 -8.47
N LEU A 84 -3.68 17.52 -7.33
CA LEU A 84 -3.09 16.18 -7.26
C LEU A 84 -4.12 15.09 -7.59
N VAL A 85 -5.34 15.20 -7.07
CA VAL A 85 -6.42 14.24 -7.37
C VAL A 85 -6.77 14.26 -8.86
N ASP A 86 -6.97 15.45 -9.45
CA ASP A 86 -7.24 15.58 -10.90
C ASP A 86 -6.10 14.96 -11.74
N ALA A 87 -4.85 15.26 -11.40
CA ALA A 87 -3.69 14.73 -12.12
C ALA A 87 -3.57 13.21 -11.99
N ALA A 88 -3.86 12.64 -10.82
CA ALA A 88 -3.87 11.20 -10.60
C ALA A 88 -4.99 10.52 -11.41
N HIS A 89 -6.20 11.08 -11.36
CA HIS A 89 -7.34 10.57 -12.12
C HIS A 89 -7.12 10.63 -13.63
N ALA A 90 -6.53 11.72 -14.15
CA ALA A 90 -6.17 11.85 -15.55
C ALA A 90 -5.19 10.75 -16.02
N LYS A 91 -4.40 10.20 -15.10
CA LYS A 91 -3.46 9.10 -15.32
C LYS A 91 -4.02 7.72 -14.96
N GLY A 92 -5.28 7.66 -14.52
CA GLY A 92 -5.96 6.40 -14.17
C GLY A 92 -5.57 5.83 -12.79
N LEU A 93 -4.94 6.63 -11.93
CA LEU A 93 -4.63 6.28 -10.53
C LEU A 93 -5.79 6.71 -9.62
N GLY A 94 -6.29 5.80 -8.78
CA GLY A 94 -7.24 6.18 -7.74
C GLY A 94 -6.55 6.78 -6.51
N MET A 95 -7.26 7.61 -5.77
CA MET A 95 -6.73 8.32 -4.60
C MET A 95 -7.43 7.87 -3.32
N ILE A 96 -6.64 7.52 -2.31
CA ILE A 96 -7.08 7.20 -0.94
C ILE A 96 -6.44 8.21 0.01
N LEU A 97 -7.20 8.72 0.96
CA LEU A 97 -6.66 9.56 2.03
C LEU A 97 -6.66 8.77 3.33
N ASP A 98 -5.51 8.75 4.00
CA ASP A 98 -5.44 8.43 5.41
C ASP A 98 -5.94 9.64 6.20
N VAL A 99 -7.08 9.46 6.86
CA VAL A 99 -7.76 10.49 7.63
C VAL A 99 -8.01 9.96 9.01
N ALA A 100 -7.74 10.81 9.97
CA ALA A 100 -7.55 10.31 11.30
C ALA A 100 -8.32 11.09 12.34
N TYR A 101 -8.88 10.31 13.24
CA TYR A 101 -10.14 10.61 13.88
C TYR A 101 -10.12 10.02 15.29
N HIS A 102 -9.22 10.55 16.14
CA HIS A 102 -9.10 10.13 17.53
C HIS A 102 -10.07 10.89 18.45
N HIS A 103 -10.69 10.15 19.37
CA HIS A 103 -11.52 10.63 20.49
C HIS A 103 -12.73 11.53 20.14
N PHE A 104 -13.89 10.92 19.82
CA PHE A 104 -15.15 11.67 19.67
C PHE A 104 -16.22 11.32 20.70
N GLY A 105 -16.83 12.36 21.27
CA GLY A 105 -18.05 12.25 22.06
C GLY A 105 -19.33 12.17 21.18
N PRO A 106 -20.48 11.75 21.74
CA PRO A 106 -21.69 11.40 20.98
C PRO A 106 -22.32 12.53 20.15
N ARG A 107 -22.14 13.80 20.51
CA ARG A 107 -22.62 14.96 19.71
C ARG A 107 -21.80 15.22 18.45
N VAL A 108 -20.62 14.60 18.32
CA VAL A 108 -19.69 14.79 17.19
C VAL A 108 -19.86 13.68 16.14
N ARG A 109 -20.60 12.60 16.44
CA ARG A 109 -20.80 11.45 15.54
C ARG A 109 -21.34 11.83 14.16
N ARG A 110 -22.37 12.70 14.10
CA ARG A 110 -22.91 13.21 12.82
C ARG A 110 -21.88 14.05 12.06
N ARG A 111 -21.18 14.95 12.76
CA ARG A 111 -20.14 15.79 12.16
C ARG A 111 -18.95 14.98 11.64
N PHE A 112 -18.65 13.86 12.30
CA PHE A 112 -17.64 12.90 11.87
C PHE A 112 -18.06 12.20 10.57
N VAL A 113 -19.28 11.64 10.51
CA VAL A 113 -19.81 11.05 9.26
C VAL A 113 -19.83 12.09 8.14
N ASP A 114 -20.34 13.29 8.41
CA ASP A 114 -20.37 14.39 7.42
C ASP A 114 -18.95 14.77 6.94
N GLY A 115 -17.95 14.76 7.82
CA GLY A 115 -16.55 15.01 7.45
C GLY A 115 -15.95 13.90 6.58
N VAL A 116 -16.19 12.63 6.92
CA VAL A 116 -15.81 11.46 6.11
C VAL A 116 -16.42 11.55 4.71
N LEU A 117 -17.73 11.77 4.63
CA LEU A 117 -18.43 11.92 3.35
C LEU A 117 -17.94 13.16 2.59
N GLY A 118 -17.61 14.24 3.29
CA GLY A 118 -17.01 15.44 2.72
C GLY A 118 -15.74 15.11 1.95
N TRP A 119 -14.82 14.31 2.49
CA TRP A 119 -13.54 14.04 1.80
C TRP A 119 -13.78 13.34 0.46
N LEU A 120 -14.65 12.33 0.48
CA LEU A 120 -15.07 11.59 -0.71
C LEU A 120 -15.83 12.46 -1.72
N ARG A 121 -16.69 13.36 -1.24
CA ARG A 121 -17.57 14.17 -2.08
C ARG A 121 -16.90 15.42 -2.64
N ASP A 122 -16.17 16.19 -1.84
CA ASP A 122 -15.71 17.53 -2.23
C ASP A 122 -14.25 17.55 -2.72
N TYR A 123 -13.42 16.57 -2.33
CA TYR A 123 -12.07 16.37 -2.87
C TYR A 123 -11.99 15.24 -3.89
N HIS A 124 -13.12 14.59 -4.16
CA HIS A 124 -13.28 13.58 -5.20
C HIS A 124 -12.35 12.37 -5.04
N VAL A 125 -11.85 12.09 -3.84
CA VAL A 125 -11.05 10.87 -3.60
C VAL A 125 -11.90 9.61 -3.70
N ASP A 126 -11.26 8.47 -3.97
CA ASP A 126 -11.91 7.19 -4.26
C ASP A 126 -12.00 6.29 -3.04
N GLY A 127 -11.31 6.64 -1.95
CA GLY A 127 -11.48 5.98 -0.68
C GLY A 127 -10.82 6.69 0.49
N LEU A 128 -11.05 6.14 1.68
CA LEU A 128 -10.46 6.62 2.92
C LEU A 128 -9.91 5.44 3.72
N ARG A 129 -8.72 5.62 4.31
CA ARG A 129 -8.28 4.86 5.48
C ARG A 129 -8.64 5.68 6.70
N LEU A 130 -9.37 5.06 7.62
CA LEU A 130 -9.77 5.66 8.89
C LEU A 130 -8.87 5.13 10.00
N ASP A 131 -7.98 5.99 10.49
CA ASP A 131 -7.13 5.70 11.65
C ASP A 131 -7.86 6.05 12.96
N GLY A 132 -7.66 5.20 13.97
CA GLY A 132 -8.16 5.41 15.33
C GLY A 132 -9.65 5.17 15.53
N VAL A 133 -10.33 4.55 14.56
CA VAL A 133 -11.75 4.21 14.73
C VAL A 133 -11.88 2.94 15.57
N PRO A 134 -12.92 2.83 16.44
CA PRO A 134 -13.23 1.59 17.15
C PRO A 134 -13.69 0.52 16.14
N ALA A 135 -12.72 -0.14 15.51
CA ALA A 135 -12.91 -0.97 14.33
C ALA A 135 -13.22 -2.44 14.67
N ALA A 136 -14.13 -2.66 15.62
CA ALA A 136 -14.75 -3.98 15.72
C ALA A 136 -15.78 -4.12 14.58
N PRO A 137 -15.68 -5.12 13.69
CA PRO A 137 -16.72 -5.42 12.71
C PRO A 137 -18.08 -5.59 13.41
N GLY A 138 -19.15 -5.00 12.84
CA GLY A 138 -20.48 -4.99 13.44
C GLY A 138 -20.68 -3.95 14.56
N SER A 139 -19.74 -3.01 14.73
CA SER A 139 -20.00 -1.85 15.57
C SER A 139 -20.95 -0.88 14.85
N ARG A 140 -21.87 -0.28 15.61
CA ARG A 140 -22.87 0.67 15.07
C ARG A 140 -22.25 1.81 14.26
N LEU A 141 -21.02 2.24 14.59
CA LEU A 141 -20.33 3.30 13.85
C LEU A 141 -19.80 2.80 12.50
N VAL A 142 -19.19 1.62 12.47
CA VAL A 142 -18.71 1.02 11.22
C VAL A 142 -19.89 0.77 10.27
N ASP A 143 -20.99 0.19 10.78
CA ASP A 143 -22.18 -0.06 9.96
C ASP A 143 -22.79 1.23 9.40
N GLU A 144 -22.84 2.30 10.22
CA GLU A 144 -23.34 3.61 9.80
C GLU A 144 -22.44 4.26 8.74
N LEU A 145 -21.13 4.21 8.91
CA LEU A 145 -20.17 4.71 7.93
C LEU A 145 -20.26 3.93 6.62
N THR A 146 -20.30 2.59 6.69
CA THR A 146 -20.43 1.74 5.51
C THR A 146 -21.70 2.07 4.75
N ALA A 147 -22.86 2.11 5.42
CA ALA A 147 -24.14 2.44 4.77
C ALA A 147 -24.14 3.85 4.16
N ALA A 148 -23.53 4.83 4.84
CA ALA A 148 -23.44 6.21 4.36
C ALA A 148 -22.52 6.32 3.12
N VAL A 149 -21.37 5.65 3.13
CA VAL A 149 -20.44 5.62 2.00
C VAL A 149 -21.03 4.86 0.81
N GLU A 150 -21.74 3.75 1.05
CA GLU A 150 -22.46 3.02 -0.01
C GLU A 150 -23.55 3.88 -0.66
N SER A 151 -24.34 4.59 0.14
CA SER A 151 -25.34 5.54 -0.36
C SER A 151 -24.70 6.66 -1.18
N LEU A 152 -23.59 7.23 -0.70
CA LEU A 152 -22.83 8.24 -1.45
C LEU A 152 -22.25 7.69 -2.76
N ALA A 153 -21.72 6.46 -2.75
CA ALA A 153 -21.18 5.81 -3.94
C ALA A 153 -22.26 5.63 -5.03
N VAL A 154 -23.48 5.25 -4.64
CA VAL A 154 -24.63 5.18 -5.55
C VAL A 154 -24.99 6.57 -6.07
N HIS A 155 -25.07 7.57 -5.20
CA HIS A 155 -25.39 8.95 -5.58
C HIS A 155 -24.37 9.55 -6.56
N LEU A 156 -23.07 9.32 -6.33
CA LEU A 156 -21.99 9.79 -7.20
C LEU A 156 -21.78 8.91 -8.45
N GLY A 157 -22.41 7.73 -8.52
CA GLY A 157 -22.28 6.81 -9.64
C GLY A 157 -20.88 6.19 -9.80
N ARG A 158 -20.08 6.12 -8.72
CA ARG A 158 -18.71 5.58 -8.72
C ARG A 158 -18.42 4.75 -7.45
N PRO A 159 -17.57 3.72 -7.51
CA PRO A 159 -17.21 2.95 -6.33
C PRO A 159 -16.42 3.82 -5.35
N LEU A 160 -16.71 3.70 -4.05
CA LEU A 160 -15.94 4.29 -2.97
C LEU A 160 -15.45 3.20 -2.03
N SER A 161 -14.24 3.37 -1.50
CA SER A 161 -13.59 2.40 -0.63
C SER A 161 -13.43 2.94 0.79
N LEU A 162 -13.65 2.09 1.78
CA LEU A 162 -13.40 2.41 3.18
C LEU A 162 -12.51 1.34 3.80
N ILE A 163 -11.40 1.76 4.40
CA ILE A 163 -10.43 0.90 5.08
C ILE A 163 -10.43 1.34 6.53
N ALA A 164 -10.70 0.40 7.44
CA ALA A 164 -10.64 0.67 8.86
C ALA A 164 -9.30 0.18 9.41
N GLU A 165 -8.58 1.06 10.09
CA GLU A 165 -7.48 0.68 10.96
C GLU A 165 -7.99 0.71 12.40
N PRO A 166 -8.10 -0.44 13.08
CA PRO A 166 -8.46 -0.48 14.49
C PRO A 166 -7.41 0.27 15.31
N ASP A 167 -7.85 0.98 16.35
CA ASP A 167 -6.93 1.38 17.42
C ASP A 167 -6.36 0.11 18.09
N LEU A 168 -5.12 -0.25 17.71
CA LEU A 168 -4.44 -1.47 18.14
C LEU A 168 -3.84 -1.38 19.55
N ASN A 169 -4.12 -0.32 20.33
CA ASN A 169 -3.65 -0.20 21.72
C ASN A 169 -4.41 -1.11 22.72
N GLY A 170 -5.17 -2.11 22.26
CA GLY A 170 -5.82 -3.14 23.08
C GLY A 170 -4.93 -4.38 23.36
N PRO A 171 -5.10 -5.08 24.49
CA PRO A 171 -4.13 -6.07 25.01
C PRO A 171 -4.09 -7.44 24.30
N ALA A 172 -4.73 -7.63 23.14
CA ALA A 172 -4.69 -8.93 22.45
C ALA A 172 -5.01 -8.81 20.96
N GLN A 173 -3.99 -8.90 20.10
CA GLN A 173 -4.04 -9.60 18.81
C GLN A 173 -2.65 -9.68 18.14
N PRO A 174 -2.37 -10.74 17.35
CA PRO A 174 -1.12 -10.91 16.64
C PRO A 174 -1.00 -9.90 15.49
N ALA A 175 0.24 -9.46 15.25
CA ALA A 175 0.60 -8.53 14.19
C ALA A 175 0.05 -9.01 12.83
N LEU A 176 -0.77 -8.20 12.15
CA LEU A 176 -0.87 -8.33 10.71
C LEU A 176 0.49 -7.92 10.13
N PRO A 177 1.12 -8.75 9.29
CA PRO A 177 2.40 -8.42 8.69
C PRO A 177 2.16 -7.39 7.59
N THR A 178 2.14 -6.10 7.93
CA THR A 178 2.77 -5.14 7.04
C THR A 178 4.24 -5.51 7.09
N LEU A 179 4.71 -6.24 6.07
CA LEU A 179 5.98 -6.98 6.08
C LEU A 179 7.24 -6.12 6.30
N LEU A 180 7.11 -4.80 6.45
CA LEU A 180 8.20 -3.88 6.77
C LEU A 180 7.71 -2.72 7.66
N THR A 181 7.18 -3.03 8.86
CA THR A 181 7.10 -2.00 9.92
C THR A 181 8.52 -1.51 10.21
N GLY A 182 8.74 -0.20 10.08
CA GLY A 182 10.03 0.49 10.25
C GLY A 182 10.66 0.43 11.64
N ASP A 183 10.34 -0.58 12.45
CA ASP A 183 11.00 -0.87 13.71
C ASP A 183 12.39 -1.48 13.42
N ARG A 184 13.33 -0.64 12.96
CA ARG A 184 14.73 -1.00 12.66
C ARG A 184 15.57 -1.20 13.94
N ALA A 185 14.98 -1.85 14.96
CA ALA A 185 15.77 -2.58 15.96
C ALA A 185 16.21 -3.97 15.43
N ALA A 186 15.65 -4.42 14.30
CA ALA A 186 16.13 -5.58 13.55
C ALA A 186 17.12 -5.14 12.44
N GLN A 187 18.20 -5.91 12.26
CA GLN A 187 19.21 -5.69 11.22
C GLN A 187 18.58 -5.48 9.83
N PRO A 188 19.15 -4.63 8.96
CA PRO A 188 18.64 -4.47 7.60
C PRO A 188 18.65 -5.84 6.90
N LEU A 189 17.51 -6.20 6.29
CA LEU A 189 17.42 -7.39 5.44
C LEU A 189 18.43 -7.29 4.29
N SER A 190 18.98 -8.41 3.89
CA SER A 190 19.81 -8.48 2.68
C SER A 190 18.99 -8.16 1.43
N ALA A 191 19.68 -7.80 0.33
CA ALA A 191 19.03 -7.62 -0.96
C ALA A 191 18.31 -8.89 -1.46
N GLY A 192 18.81 -10.08 -1.12
CA GLY A 192 18.13 -11.35 -1.40
C GLY A 192 16.77 -11.42 -0.71
N LEU A 193 16.75 -11.21 0.61
CA LEU A 193 15.53 -11.26 1.41
C LEU A 193 14.53 -10.16 1.06
N LEU A 194 14.99 -8.97 0.64
CA LEU A 194 14.11 -7.93 0.11
C LEU A 194 13.36 -8.41 -1.15
N ARG A 195 14.08 -9.03 -2.10
CA ARG A 195 13.47 -9.59 -3.33
C ARG A 195 12.50 -10.74 -3.01
N VAL A 196 12.81 -11.57 -2.02
CA VAL A 196 11.89 -12.60 -1.51
C VAL A 196 10.64 -11.97 -0.91
N GLY A 197 10.80 -10.96 -0.04
CA GLY A 197 9.69 -10.23 0.57
C GLY A 197 8.75 -9.61 -0.46
N ALA A 198 9.30 -8.92 -1.47
CA ALA A 198 8.53 -8.37 -2.58
C ALA A 198 7.76 -9.45 -3.35
N THR A 199 8.40 -10.61 -3.60
CA THR A 199 7.75 -11.74 -4.28
C THR A 199 6.57 -12.28 -3.48
N LEU A 200 6.76 -12.48 -2.17
CA LEU A 200 5.70 -12.97 -1.28
C LEU A 200 4.55 -11.97 -1.15
N LEU A 201 4.85 -10.68 -0.99
CA LEU A 201 3.86 -9.61 -0.91
C LEU A 201 3.01 -9.53 -2.19
N MET A 202 3.66 -9.50 -3.36
CA MET A 202 2.96 -9.37 -4.66
C MET A 202 2.19 -10.63 -5.06
N THR A 203 2.44 -11.75 -4.41
CA THR A 203 1.73 -13.01 -4.63
C THR A 203 0.86 -13.43 -3.46
N ALA A 204 0.69 -12.56 -2.45
CA ALA A 204 -0.23 -12.76 -1.34
C ALA A 204 -1.70 -12.61 -1.79
N PRO A 205 -2.67 -13.24 -1.11
CA PRO A 205 -4.11 -13.07 -1.41
C PRO A 205 -4.63 -11.67 -1.11
N LEU A 206 -3.94 -10.96 -0.23
CA LEU A 206 -4.33 -9.64 0.22
C LEU A 206 -4.09 -8.59 -0.88
N THR A 207 -4.68 -7.41 -0.72
CA THR A 207 -4.33 -6.21 -1.49
C THR A 207 -2.90 -5.82 -1.13
N PRO A 208 -1.91 -5.96 -2.05
CA PRO A 208 -0.54 -5.60 -1.75
C PRO A 208 -0.43 -4.09 -1.59
N THR A 209 0.34 -3.67 -0.58
CA THR A 209 0.64 -2.26 -0.35
C THR A 209 2.14 -2.05 -0.33
N LEU A 210 2.62 -1.14 -1.16
CA LEU A 210 4.00 -0.66 -1.15
C LEU A 210 4.06 0.66 -0.38
N PHE A 211 5.08 0.82 0.45
CA PHE A 211 5.44 2.13 1.00
C PHE A 211 6.41 2.84 0.06
N MET A 212 6.33 4.16 -0.02
CA MET A 212 7.18 4.95 -0.92
C MET A 212 8.68 4.60 -0.80
N GLY A 213 9.31 4.33 -1.93
CA GLY A 213 10.71 3.91 -2.03
C GLY A 213 10.96 2.42 -1.77
N GLU A 214 9.96 1.62 -1.40
CA GLU A 214 10.09 0.16 -1.30
C GLU A 214 10.44 -0.50 -2.62
N GLU A 215 9.83 0.00 -3.69
CA GLU A 215 9.94 -0.57 -5.02
C GLU A 215 11.39 -0.59 -5.50
N TRP A 216 12.24 0.33 -5.04
CA TRP A 216 13.64 0.39 -5.39
C TRP A 216 14.58 0.13 -4.20
N ALA A 217 14.04 -0.30 -3.06
CA ALA A 217 14.80 -0.47 -1.82
C ALA A 217 15.58 0.80 -1.41
N ALA A 218 14.87 1.94 -1.32
CA ALA A 218 15.42 3.23 -0.89
C ALA A 218 16.27 3.09 0.39
N SER A 219 17.43 3.75 0.42
CA SER A 219 18.31 3.70 1.59
C SER A 219 17.77 4.54 2.76
N THR A 220 16.99 5.57 2.42
CA THR A 220 16.42 6.55 3.34
C THR A 220 15.53 5.87 4.39
N PRO A 221 15.69 6.20 5.68
CA PRO A 221 14.96 5.53 6.76
C PRO A 221 13.46 5.82 6.70
N ARG A 222 12.65 4.78 6.94
CA ARG A 222 11.19 4.88 7.05
C ARG A 222 10.77 5.20 8.48
N GLN A 223 10.90 6.46 8.89
CA GLN A 223 10.56 6.89 10.26
C GLN A 223 9.13 7.40 10.39
N LEU A 224 8.39 7.54 9.29
CA LEU A 224 7.05 8.14 9.24
C LEU A 224 5.91 7.12 9.38
N VAL A 225 6.25 5.83 9.53
CA VAL A 225 5.32 4.70 9.69
C VAL A 225 5.95 3.63 10.58
N GLY A 226 5.16 2.91 11.38
CA GLY A 226 5.63 1.74 12.13
C GLY A 226 5.18 1.69 13.60
N ARG A 227 5.53 0.58 14.28
CA ARG A 227 5.28 0.42 15.72
C ARG A 227 5.99 1.52 16.51
N GLY A 228 5.29 2.10 17.48
CA GLY A 228 5.82 3.18 18.32
C GLY A 228 5.64 4.59 17.76
N TRP A 229 5.20 4.75 16.51
CA TRP A 229 4.67 6.03 16.05
C TRP A 229 3.32 6.25 16.74
N PRO A 230 3.14 7.32 17.54
CA PRO A 230 1.86 7.56 18.17
C PRO A 230 0.81 7.76 17.07
N ALA A 231 -0.33 7.07 17.19
CA ALA A 231 -1.47 7.31 16.33
C ALA A 231 -1.81 8.80 16.41
N GLY A 232 -1.67 9.49 15.30
CA GLY A 232 -1.79 10.93 15.26
C GLY A 232 -0.63 11.80 15.70
N ALA A 233 0.60 11.31 15.72
CA ALA A 233 1.74 12.20 15.84
C ALA A 233 2.05 12.88 14.49
N THR A 234 2.16 14.21 14.50
CA THR A 234 2.78 14.96 13.40
C THR A 234 4.30 14.83 13.52
N PRO A 235 5.02 14.39 12.47
CA PRO A 235 6.47 14.25 12.52
C PRO A 235 7.16 15.60 12.75
N ASP A 236 8.21 15.62 13.55
CA ASP A 236 9.08 16.78 13.65
C ASP A 236 9.85 16.99 12.34
N ARG A 237 10.30 18.23 12.11
CA ARG A 237 11.02 18.61 10.88
C ARG A 237 12.26 17.76 10.63
N GLY A 238 13.00 17.39 11.68
CA GLY A 238 14.21 16.59 11.55
C GLY A 238 13.90 15.16 11.08
N THR A 239 12.86 14.55 11.63
CA THR A 239 12.37 13.24 11.19
C THR A 239 11.87 13.27 9.75
N LEU A 240 11.14 14.32 9.37
CA LEU A 240 10.70 14.50 7.98
C LEU A 240 11.89 14.59 7.01
N VAL A 241 12.87 15.44 7.32
CA VAL A 241 14.06 15.63 6.46
C VAL A 241 14.86 14.34 6.31
N ARG A 242 15.05 13.56 7.38
CA ARG A 242 15.76 12.28 7.30
C ARG A 242 15.00 11.20 6.53
N SER A 243 13.67 11.32 6.45
CA SER A 243 12.81 10.35 5.77
C SER A 243 12.48 10.75 4.33
N ARG A 244 13.02 11.87 3.84
CA ARG A 244 12.85 12.31 2.45
C ARG A 244 13.52 11.33 1.50
N LEU A 245 12.79 10.93 0.46
CA LEU A 245 13.32 10.06 -0.58
C LEU A 245 14.43 10.76 -1.38
N ASP A 246 15.50 10.02 -1.65
CA ASP A 246 16.51 10.41 -2.62
C ASP A 246 16.20 9.73 -3.96
N TRP A 247 15.53 10.45 -4.85
CA TRP A 247 15.14 9.95 -6.16
C TRP A 247 16.33 9.64 -7.08
N ALA A 248 17.51 10.22 -6.82
CA ALA A 248 18.71 9.93 -7.59
C ALA A 248 19.23 8.50 -7.34
N GLU A 249 18.80 7.84 -6.26
CA GLU A 249 19.12 6.43 -6.01
C GLU A 249 18.64 5.51 -7.12
N LEU A 250 17.53 5.85 -7.78
CA LEU A 250 16.93 5.03 -8.83
C LEU A 250 17.86 4.86 -10.06
N ASP A 251 18.84 5.76 -10.24
CA ASP A 251 19.83 5.67 -11.30
C ASP A 251 20.95 4.66 -10.99
N LYS A 252 21.06 4.19 -9.75
CA LYS A 252 22.04 3.17 -9.37
C LYS A 252 21.53 1.77 -9.77
N PRO A 253 22.40 0.88 -10.30
CA PRO A 253 22.00 -0.42 -10.81
C PRO A 253 21.21 -1.29 -9.81
N GLU A 254 21.60 -1.30 -8.55
CA GLU A 254 20.98 -2.12 -7.49
C GLU A 254 19.53 -1.70 -7.19
N HIS A 255 19.25 -0.40 -7.18
CA HIS A 255 17.91 0.14 -6.98
C HIS A 255 17.04 -0.06 -8.23
N ARG A 256 17.64 0.09 -9.42
CA ARG A 256 16.96 -0.18 -10.69
C ARG A 256 16.57 -1.65 -10.83
N GLU A 257 17.42 -2.59 -10.43
CA GLU A 257 17.12 -4.03 -10.44
C GLU A 257 15.91 -4.35 -9.56
N MET A 258 15.85 -3.76 -8.35
CA MET A 258 14.71 -3.94 -7.45
C MET A 258 13.42 -3.35 -8.03
N TYR A 259 13.50 -2.17 -8.64
CA TYR A 259 12.37 -1.52 -9.31
C TYR A 259 11.82 -2.38 -10.46
N ASP A 260 12.71 -2.89 -11.31
CA ASP A 260 12.34 -3.76 -12.43
C ASP A 260 11.74 -5.09 -11.95
N LEU A 261 12.23 -5.63 -10.83
CA LEU A 261 11.61 -6.79 -10.20
C LEU A 261 10.16 -6.50 -9.77
N HIS A 262 9.91 -5.37 -9.10
CA HIS A 262 8.56 -4.99 -8.69
C HIS A 262 7.62 -4.82 -9.89
N ARG A 263 8.07 -4.12 -10.95
CA ARG A 263 7.31 -4.00 -12.21
C ARG A 263 6.92 -5.37 -12.77
N ARG A 264 7.88 -6.30 -12.82
CA ARG A 264 7.65 -7.66 -13.33
C ARG A 264 6.70 -8.45 -12.44
N LEU A 265 6.81 -8.33 -11.11
CA LEU A 265 5.91 -8.98 -10.16
C LEU A 265 4.47 -8.46 -10.28
N ILE A 266 4.29 -7.14 -10.39
CA ILE A 266 2.98 -6.51 -10.58
C ILE A 266 2.36 -6.94 -11.92
N ALA A 267 3.14 -6.91 -13.01
CA ALA A 267 2.69 -7.39 -14.32
C ALA A 267 2.31 -8.88 -14.29
N LEU A 268 3.07 -9.70 -13.56
CA LEU A 268 2.79 -11.13 -13.37
C LEU A 268 1.49 -11.36 -12.59
N ARG A 269 1.29 -10.62 -11.49
CA ARG A 269 0.05 -10.68 -10.70
C ARG A 269 -1.18 -10.30 -11.54
N ARG A 270 -1.06 -9.28 -12.39
CA ARG A 270 -2.13 -8.82 -13.29
C ARG A 270 -2.44 -9.82 -14.41
N SER A 271 -1.42 -10.47 -14.97
CA SER A 271 -1.60 -11.46 -16.05
C SER A 271 -2.10 -12.83 -15.56
N ARG A 272 -2.06 -13.09 -14.25
CA ARG A 272 -2.49 -14.37 -13.66
C ARG A 272 -3.59 -14.20 -12.61
N PRO A 273 -4.84 -14.57 -12.95
CA PRO A 273 -5.97 -14.54 -12.00
C PRO A 273 -5.68 -15.32 -10.70
N ASP A 274 -4.95 -16.44 -10.80
CA ASP A 274 -4.56 -17.26 -9.64
C ASP A 274 -3.77 -16.48 -8.58
N LEU A 275 -2.91 -15.54 -9.01
CA LEU A 275 -2.06 -14.72 -8.14
C LEU A 275 -2.80 -13.52 -7.54
N SER A 276 -3.94 -13.12 -8.11
CA SER A 276 -4.79 -12.02 -7.64
C SER A 276 -6.06 -12.47 -6.93
N ASP A 277 -6.39 -13.77 -6.92
CA ASP A 277 -7.54 -14.34 -6.20
C ASP A 277 -7.46 -14.06 -4.68
N PRO A 278 -8.41 -13.32 -4.09
CA PRO A 278 -8.35 -12.94 -2.68
C PRO A 278 -8.83 -14.03 -1.71
N ARG A 279 -9.31 -15.16 -2.21
CA ARG A 279 -9.93 -16.20 -1.39
C ARG A 279 -8.90 -17.00 -0.60
N LEU A 280 -8.82 -16.73 0.70
CA LEU A 280 -7.91 -17.42 1.63
C LEU A 280 -8.10 -18.95 1.66
N ASN A 281 -9.32 -19.44 1.45
CA ASN A 281 -9.61 -20.87 1.41
C ASN A 281 -9.13 -21.58 0.12
N ARG A 282 -8.48 -20.87 -0.81
CA ARG A 282 -7.90 -21.41 -2.05
C ARG A 282 -6.38 -21.43 -2.04
N ILE A 283 -5.76 -21.24 -0.88
CA ILE A 283 -4.32 -21.16 -0.70
C ILE A 283 -3.86 -22.31 0.17
N ASP A 284 -2.83 -23.02 -0.27
CA ASP A 284 -2.09 -24.00 0.52
C ASP A 284 -0.70 -23.44 0.78
N VAL A 285 -0.26 -23.41 2.04
CA VAL A 285 1.08 -22.97 2.42
C VAL A 285 1.77 -24.10 3.16
N ARG A 286 2.99 -24.42 2.71
CA ARG A 286 3.91 -25.35 3.37
C ARG A 286 5.19 -24.62 3.67
N HIS A 287 5.81 -24.95 4.79
CA HIS A 287 7.10 -24.37 5.16
C HIS A 287 7.96 -25.44 5.82
N GLY A 288 9.26 -25.18 5.91
CA GLY A 288 10.19 -25.99 6.68
C GLY A 288 11.27 -25.10 7.27
N ASP A 289 12.46 -25.66 7.46
CA ASP A 289 13.60 -24.90 7.99
C ASP A 289 14.07 -23.87 6.95
N GLN A 290 13.64 -22.61 7.14
CA GLN A 290 13.95 -21.46 6.30
C GLN A 290 13.50 -21.56 4.83
N PHE A 291 12.40 -22.24 4.53
CA PHE A 291 11.73 -22.12 3.22
C PHE A 291 10.21 -21.98 3.36
N LEU A 292 9.59 -21.39 2.34
CA LEU A 292 8.15 -21.27 2.19
C LEU A 292 7.71 -21.69 0.78
N LEU A 293 6.64 -22.45 0.70
CA LEU A 293 5.95 -22.85 -0.53
C LEU A 293 4.48 -22.45 -0.41
N MET A 294 4.00 -21.60 -1.32
CA MET A 294 2.61 -21.17 -1.38
C MET A 294 2.01 -21.56 -2.72
N ARG A 295 0.92 -22.34 -2.68
CA ARG A 295 0.12 -22.66 -3.87
C ARG A 295 -0.97 -21.61 -4.07
N ARG A 296 -1.04 -21.11 -5.30
CA ARG A 296 -2.02 -20.16 -5.80
C ARG A 296 -2.59 -20.73 -7.10
N GLY A 297 -3.69 -21.48 -7.04
CA GLY A 297 -4.25 -22.16 -8.21
C GLY A 297 -3.23 -23.09 -8.89
N GLU A 298 -2.89 -22.78 -10.14
CA GLU A 298 -1.88 -23.49 -10.94
C GLU A 298 -0.46 -22.91 -10.80
N CYS A 299 -0.28 -21.91 -9.93
CA CYS A 299 1.03 -21.34 -9.61
C CYS A 299 1.54 -21.87 -8.26
N LEU A 300 2.85 -22.09 -8.18
CA LEU A 300 3.58 -22.25 -6.92
C LEU A 300 4.55 -21.09 -6.75
N VAL A 301 4.55 -20.49 -5.56
CA VAL A 301 5.50 -19.49 -5.12
C VAL A 301 6.41 -20.17 -4.12
N VAL A 302 7.71 -20.22 -4.42
CA VAL A 302 8.70 -20.95 -3.63
C VAL A 302 9.77 -19.96 -3.19
N ALA A 303 10.08 -19.91 -1.90
CA ALA A 303 11.04 -18.99 -1.32
C ALA A 303 12.04 -19.75 -0.43
N ASN A 304 13.33 -19.52 -0.66
CA ASN A 304 14.42 -19.89 0.21
C ASN A 304 14.83 -18.66 1.05
N LEU A 305 14.71 -18.77 2.37
CA LEU A 305 15.06 -17.75 3.35
C LEU A 305 16.43 -18.00 3.98
N ALA A 306 17.08 -19.12 3.65
CA ALA A 306 18.37 -19.48 4.18
C ALA A 306 19.52 -18.79 3.44
N GLY A 307 20.62 -18.55 4.15
CA GLY A 307 21.90 -18.13 3.58
C GLY A 307 22.66 -19.22 2.79
N LYS A 308 21.99 -20.33 2.43
CA LYS A 308 22.55 -21.46 1.68
C LYS A 308 21.53 -21.98 0.66
N PRO A 309 21.96 -22.64 -0.43
CA PRO A 309 21.03 -23.26 -1.38
C PRO A 309 20.12 -24.28 -0.69
N GLN A 310 18.87 -24.37 -1.16
CA GLN A 310 17.90 -25.34 -0.64
C GLN A 310 17.14 -26.03 -1.77
N ARG A 311 17.01 -27.36 -1.64
CA ARG A 311 16.14 -28.18 -2.48
C ARG A 311 14.78 -28.33 -1.79
N ILE A 312 13.72 -27.97 -2.49
CA ILE A 312 12.35 -27.95 -2.00
C ILE A 312 11.48 -28.84 -2.89
N ASN A 313 10.81 -29.81 -2.29
CA ASN A 313 9.92 -30.73 -3.01
C ASN A 313 8.64 -30.01 -3.44
N LEU A 314 8.21 -30.22 -4.69
CA LEU A 314 7.03 -29.56 -5.25
C LEU A 314 5.88 -30.57 -5.42
N PRO A 315 4.62 -30.19 -5.13
CA PRO A 315 3.45 -31.07 -5.22
C PRO A 315 2.95 -31.31 -6.66
N GLY A 316 3.80 -31.14 -7.68
CA GLY A 316 3.43 -31.26 -9.08
C GLY A 316 4.61 -31.02 -10.03
N ARG A 317 4.43 -31.38 -11.30
CA ARG A 317 5.44 -31.16 -12.33
C ARG A 317 5.41 -29.69 -12.77
N VAL A 318 6.55 -29.01 -12.68
CA VAL A 318 6.68 -27.65 -13.20
C VAL A 318 6.69 -27.67 -14.73
N ARG A 319 5.83 -26.85 -15.35
CA ARG A 319 5.83 -26.60 -16.79
C ARG A 319 6.83 -25.51 -17.15
N ASN A 320 6.72 -24.36 -16.49
CA ASN A 320 7.52 -23.16 -16.78
C ASN A 320 7.91 -22.43 -15.48
N VAL A 321 9.11 -21.85 -15.46
CA VAL A 321 9.48 -20.82 -14.48
C VAL A 321 8.96 -19.48 -14.99
N LEU A 322 8.12 -18.83 -14.20
CA LEU A 322 7.43 -17.59 -14.56
C LEU A 322 8.26 -16.36 -14.18
N LEU A 323 8.91 -16.45 -13.02
CA LEU A 323 9.81 -15.44 -12.49
C LEU A 323 10.76 -16.09 -11.49
N ALA A 324 12.01 -15.66 -11.46
CA ALA A 324 12.98 -16.00 -10.42
C ALA A 324 13.69 -14.71 -9.98
N THR A 325 13.95 -14.58 -8.68
CA THR A 325 14.64 -13.40 -8.11
C THR A 325 16.17 -13.50 -8.17
N ALA A 326 16.70 -14.67 -8.51
CA ALA A 326 18.14 -14.92 -8.64
C ALA A 326 18.42 -15.86 -9.82
N THR A 327 19.65 -15.81 -10.34
CA THR A 327 20.16 -16.80 -11.29
C THR A 327 20.50 -18.11 -10.56
N GLY A 328 20.54 -19.24 -11.27
CA GLY A 328 20.87 -20.54 -10.69
C GLY A 328 19.69 -21.33 -10.10
N VAL A 329 18.45 -20.87 -10.31
CA VAL A 329 17.26 -21.68 -10.00
C VAL A 329 17.20 -22.90 -10.91
N THR A 330 17.17 -24.09 -10.31
CA THR A 330 17.16 -25.37 -11.05
C THR A 330 15.89 -26.15 -10.75
N VAL A 331 15.09 -26.41 -11.79
CA VAL A 331 13.87 -27.22 -11.68
C VAL A 331 14.19 -28.68 -11.95
N MET A 332 13.79 -29.56 -11.02
CA MET A 332 13.96 -31.01 -11.10
C MET A 332 12.59 -31.67 -11.30
N ARG A 333 12.58 -33.01 -11.46
CA ARG A 333 11.33 -33.78 -11.68
C ARG A 333 10.35 -33.68 -10.51
N ASP A 334 10.85 -33.61 -9.28
CA ASP A 334 10.11 -33.69 -8.02
C ASP A 334 10.30 -32.47 -7.12
N GLY A 335 11.03 -31.45 -7.57
CA GLY A 335 11.42 -30.33 -6.73
C GLY A 335 12.06 -29.18 -7.48
N ILE A 336 12.49 -28.17 -6.73
CA ILE A 336 13.24 -27.02 -7.20
C ILE A 336 14.40 -26.75 -6.25
N GLU A 337 15.55 -26.41 -6.81
CA GLU A 337 16.69 -25.93 -6.05
C GLU A 337 16.77 -24.41 -6.21
N LEU A 338 16.78 -23.72 -5.07
CA LEU A 338 16.87 -22.27 -5.00
C LEU A 338 18.21 -21.85 -4.40
N PRO A 339 18.91 -20.86 -5.00
CA PRO A 339 20.03 -20.17 -4.37
C PRO A 339 19.68 -19.58 -3.00
N PRO A 340 20.67 -19.20 -2.17
CA PRO A 340 20.43 -18.47 -0.93
C PRO A 340 19.51 -17.27 -1.14
N GLU A 341 18.58 -17.05 -0.20
CA GLU A 341 17.76 -15.82 -0.14
C GLU A 341 17.10 -15.46 -1.48
N SER A 342 16.44 -16.43 -2.10
CA SER A 342 15.84 -16.29 -3.43
C SER A 342 14.44 -16.89 -3.49
N ALA A 343 13.66 -16.46 -4.47
CA ALA A 343 12.32 -16.95 -4.71
C ALA A 343 12.09 -17.22 -6.20
N ALA A 344 11.16 -18.14 -6.48
CA ALA A 344 10.68 -18.43 -7.82
C ALA A 344 9.16 -18.59 -7.83
N ILE A 345 8.54 -18.14 -8.91
CA ILE A 345 7.14 -18.39 -9.22
C ILE A 345 7.12 -19.34 -10.41
N VAL A 346 6.47 -20.48 -10.27
CA VAL A 346 6.42 -21.53 -11.29
C VAL A 346 4.98 -21.93 -11.59
N ALA A 347 4.71 -22.36 -12.82
CA ALA A 347 3.42 -22.94 -13.21
C ALA A 347 3.48 -24.47 -13.21
N LEU A 348 2.43 -25.11 -12.69
CA LEU A 348 2.21 -26.56 -12.73
C LEU A 348 1.57 -27.04 -14.04
#